data_AF-A0A386WH77-F1
#
_entry.id   AF-A0A386WH77-F1
#
_cell.length_a   1.000
_cell.length_b   1.000
_cell.length_c   1.000
_cell.angle_alpha   90.00
_cell.angle_beta   90.00
_cell.angle_gamma   90.00
#
_symmetry.space_group_name_H-M   'P 1'
#
loop_
_entity.id
_entity.type
_entity.pdbx_description
1 polymer ?
#
loop_
_entity_poly.entity_id
_entity_poly.type
_entity_poly.pdbx_seq_one_letter_code
_entity_poly.pdbx_strand_id
1 'polypeptide(L)'
;MTTLRNRAAGWHRPLMLLVSAMAVLTVVAAVGVVADPRVLTGAPIWLKPLKFAISFVLYGVTLAWMLSLLPRRSRAAERAATVIVAMSVVEMVVIVGQVLRGTTSHFNGTTTLNAVLFDVMGVAITVLFTAQFVLAVVLARRSLPDRAGGYAVRLGLAVSLLGMLVAFPMVAQSPAGAPAGISGAHSVGVPDGGPGLPLLGWSTTGGDLRVGHFVGMHALQALPLLAILLDRFFGARLDELTRARLVLVGGAAYAALTLLVTGQALRGQSLLAPDAITLTAAGVLVAATAAATALVLARRTRRTGVVLVG
;
A
#
# COMPACT_ATOMS: atom_id res chain seq x y z
N MET A 1 -31.53 -7.25 -11.81
CA MET A 1 -30.88 -6.76 -10.58
C MET A 1 -30.36 -7.87 -9.63
N THR A 2 -30.58 -9.15 -9.94
CA THR A 2 -30.22 -10.31 -9.10
C THR A 2 -28.78 -10.80 -9.23
N THR A 3 -28.06 -10.42 -10.29
CA THR A 3 -26.68 -10.90 -10.57
C THR A 3 -25.60 -10.16 -9.77
N LEU A 4 -25.79 -8.88 -9.44
CA LEU A 4 -24.84 -8.10 -8.64
C LEU A 4 -24.93 -8.43 -7.15
N ARG A 5 -26.15 -8.56 -6.60
CA ARG A 5 -26.38 -8.91 -5.19
C ARG A 5 -25.88 -10.33 -4.85
N ASN A 6 -26.02 -11.28 -5.77
CA ASN A 6 -25.53 -12.65 -5.58
C ASN A 6 -23.99 -12.76 -5.64
N ARG A 7 -23.31 -11.90 -6.43
CA ARG A 7 -21.84 -11.82 -6.42
C ARG A 7 -21.31 -11.12 -5.16
N ALA A 8 -22.01 -10.09 -4.67
CA ALA A 8 -21.69 -9.43 -3.39
C ALA A 8 -21.89 -10.36 -2.17
N ALA A 9 -22.87 -11.27 -2.23
CA ALA A 9 -23.10 -12.27 -1.18
C ALA A 9 -21.94 -13.27 -1.00
N GLY A 10 -21.07 -13.41 -2.01
CA GLY A 10 -19.87 -14.26 -1.98
C GLY A 10 -18.63 -13.60 -1.37
N TRP A 11 -18.65 -12.28 -1.13
CA TRP A 11 -17.49 -11.57 -0.58
C TRP A 11 -17.33 -11.83 0.93
N HIS A 12 -16.08 -11.80 1.39
CA HIS A 12 -15.75 -12.13 2.78
C HIS A 12 -16.42 -11.14 3.75
N ARG A 13 -17.45 -11.62 4.47
CA ARG A 13 -18.34 -10.77 5.28
C ARG A 13 -17.58 -9.88 6.29
N PRO A 14 -16.61 -10.39 7.08
CA PRO A 14 -15.84 -9.53 7.98
C PRO A 14 -15.11 -8.38 7.29
N LEU A 15 -14.56 -8.61 6.08
CA LEU A 15 -13.90 -7.55 5.31
C LEU A 15 -14.90 -6.48 4.88
N MET A 16 -16.09 -6.89 4.44
CA MET A 16 -17.12 -5.93 4.03
C MET A 16 -17.72 -5.13 5.18
N LEU A 17 -17.78 -5.71 6.39
CA LEU A 17 -18.13 -4.98 7.60
C LEU A 17 -17.06 -3.95 7.95
N LEU A 18 -15.77 -4.32 7.91
CA LEU A 18 -14.67 -3.36 8.07
C LEU A 18 -14.77 -2.23 7.05
N VAL A 19 -14.93 -2.55 5.76
CA VAL A 19 -15.07 -1.55 4.69
C VAL A 19 -16.20 -0.58 4.98
N SER A 20 -17.37 -1.09 5.38
CA SER A 20 -18.53 -0.25 5.69
C SER A 20 -18.27 0.66 6.89
N ALA A 21 -17.69 0.11 7.96
CA ALA A 21 -17.32 0.88 9.15
C ALA A 21 -16.29 1.97 8.83
N MET A 22 -15.27 1.65 8.03
CA MET A 22 -14.23 2.60 7.63
C MET A 22 -14.75 3.65 6.65
N ALA A 23 -15.75 3.34 5.82
CA ALA A 23 -16.41 4.32 4.97
C ALA A 23 -17.19 5.34 5.81
N VAL A 24 -17.91 4.88 6.85
CA VAL A 24 -18.57 5.79 7.81
C VAL A 24 -17.54 6.63 8.55
N LEU A 25 -16.46 6.00 9.06
CA LEU A 25 -15.39 6.72 9.75
C LEU A 25 -14.68 7.73 8.85
N THR A 26 -14.56 7.47 7.55
CA THR A 26 -14.03 8.42 6.56
C THR A 26 -14.86 9.71 6.56
N VAL A 27 -16.19 9.61 6.55
CA VAL A 27 -17.08 10.78 6.61
C VAL A 27 -16.92 11.51 7.94
N VAL A 28 -16.92 10.79 9.06
CA VAL A 28 -16.74 11.37 10.40
C VAL A 28 -15.40 12.10 10.52
N ALA A 29 -14.31 11.48 10.09
CA ALA A 29 -12.98 12.08 10.12
C ALA A 29 -12.85 13.26 9.16
N ALA A 30 -13.52 13.23 8.00
CA ALA A 30 -13.56 14.37 7.08
C ALA A 30 -14.26 15.57 7.70
N VAL A 31 -15.39 15.37 8.39
CA VAL A 31 -16.03 16.41 9.20
C VAL A 31 -15.08 16.89 10.30
N GLY A 32 -14.42 15.97 11.00
CA GLY A 32 -13.45 16.31 12.04
C GLY A 32 -12.27 17.16 11.54
N VAL A 33 -11.78 16.93 10.31
CA VAL A 33 -10.70 17.75 9.71
C VAL A 33 -11.11 19.21 9.55
N VAL A 34 -12.40 19.49 9.32
CA VAL A 34 -12.92 20.85 9.13
C VAL A 34 -13.44 21.47 10.42
N ALA A 35 -14.07 20.65 11.28
CA ALA A 35 -14.79 21.12 12.46
C ALA A 35 -13.93 21.19 13.73
N ASP A 36 -12.85 20.40 13.83
CA ASP A 36 -11.97 20.39 15.00
C ASP A 36 -10.69 21.20 14.72
N PRO A 37 -10.48 22.34 15.39
CA PRO A 37 -9.35 23.23 15.12
C PRO A 37 -8.02 22.67 15.66
N ARG A 38 -8.03 21.56 16.40
CA ARG A 38 -6.81 21.00 17.01
C ARG A 38 -5.84 20.52 15.93
N VAL A 39 -4.58 20.87 16.13
CA VAL A 39 -3.45 20.47 15.28
C VAL A 39 -2.57 19.51 16.08
N LEU A 40 -2.15 18.43 15.42
CA LEU A 40 -1.23 17.45 15.97
C LEU A 40 -0.13 17.19 14.95
N THR A 41 1.13 17.36 15.34
CA THR A 41 2.31 17.19 14.46
C THR A 41 2.21 18.02 13.16
N GLY A 42 1.78 19.27 13.27
CA GLY A 42 1.71 20.22 12.15
C GLY A 42 0.52 20.03 11.19
N ALA A 43 -0.42 19.12 11.48
CA ALA A 43 -1.60 18.87 10.64
C ALA A 43 -2.90 18.79 11.47
N PRO A 44 -4.08 19.00 10.86
CA PRO A 44 -5.36 18.78 11.53
C PRO A 44 -5.42 17.40 12.16
N ILE A 45 -5.85 17.32 13.44
CA ILE A 45 -5.70 16.10 14.24
C ILE A 45 -6.45 14.89 13.65
N TRP A 46 -7.57 15.13 12.97
CA TRP A 46 -8.38 14.10 12.31
C TRP A 46 -7.84 13.63 10.95
N LEU A 47 -6.80 14.28 10.42
CA LEU A 47 -6.24 13.95 9.12
C LEU A 47 -5.64 12.53 9.10
N LYS A 48 -5.04 12.08 10.20
CA LYS A 48 -4.52 10.71 10.32
C LYS A 48 -5.66 9.68 10.31
N PRO A 49 -6.71 9.78 11.16
CA PRO A 49 -7.90 8.93 11.05
C PRO A 49 -8.50 8.88 9.65
N LEU A 50 -8.63 10.03 8.98
CA LEU A 50 -9.18 10.11 7.63
C LEU A 50 -8.39 9.25 6.64
N LYS A 51 -7.06 9.39 6.62
CA LYS A 51 -6.17 8.61 5.74
C LYS A 51 -6.25 7.11 6.01
N PHE A 52 -6.23 6.72 7.28
CA PHE A 52 -6.29 5.31 7.66
C PHE A 52 -7.65 4.69 7.29
N ALA A 53 -8.75 5.41 7.53
CA ALA A 53 -10.09 4.96 7.16
C ALA A 53 -10.21 4.75 5.63
N ILE A 54 -9.79 5.73 4.82
CA ILE A 54 -9.77 5.60 3.35
C ILE A 54 -8.89 4.41 2.92
N SER A 55 -7.71 4.28 3.52
CA SER A 55 -6.77 3.19 3.20
C SER A 55 -7.37 1.83 3.52
N PHE A 56 -8.05 1.66 4.66
CA PHE A 56 -8.71 0.41 5.03
C PHE A 56 -9.95 0.10 4.19
N VAL A 57 -10.67 1.11 3.67
CA VAL A 57 -11.72 0.89 2.66
C VAL A 57 -11.11 0.28 1.40
N LEU A 58 -10.08 0.93 0.83
CA LEU A 58 -9.42 0.45 -0.39
C LEU A 58 -8.79 -0.92 -0.19
N TYR A 59 -8.09 -1.10 0.93
CA TYR A 59 -7.45 -2.37 1.29
C TYR A 59 -8.47 -3.50 1.48
N GLY A 60 -9.53 -3.26 2.23
CA GLY A 60 -10.57 -4.25 2.51
C GLY A 60 -11.31 -4.70 1.24
N VAL A 61 -11.68 -3.76 0.37
CA VAL A 61 -12.29 -4.05 -0.94
C VAL A 61 -11.33 -4.85 -1.83
N THR A 62 -10.06 -4.44 -1.87
CA THR A 62 -9.03 -5.11 -2.68
C THR A 62 -8.83 -6.56 -2.23
N LEU A 63 -8.72 -6.79 -0.92
CA LEU A 63 -8.59 -8.15 -0.39
C LEU A 63 -9.84 -8.98 -0.65
N ALA A 64 -11.03 -8.43 -0.42
CA ALA A 64 -12.28 -9.15 -0.67
C ALA A 64 -12.41 -9.56 -2.15
N TRP A 65 -12.01 -8.67 -3.07
CA TRP A 65 -11.89 -9.00 -4.49
C TRP A 65 -10.86 -10.11 -4.75
N MET A 66 -9.64 -10.02 -4.21
CA MET A 66 -8.62 -11.06 -4.38
C MET A 66 -9.05 -12.42 -3.85
N LEU A 67 -9.73 -12.47 -2.70
CA LEU A 67 -10.29 -13.71 -2.15
C LEU A 67 -11.34 -14.32 -3.10
N SER A 68 -12.11 -13.49 -3.80
CA SER A 68 -13.12 -13.96 -4.78
C SER A 68 -12.51 -14.62 -6.03
N LEU A 69 -11.21 -14.41 -6.29
CA LEU A 69 -10.49 -15.03 -7.41
C LEU A 69 -10.04 -16.47 -7.12
N LEU A 70 -10.14 -16.93 -5.87
CA LEU A 70 -9.74 -18.29 -5.52
C LEU A 70 -10.71 -19.33 -6.14
N PRO A 71 -10.20 -20.35 -6.86
CA PRO A 71 -11.06 -21.37 -7.47
C PRO A 71 -11.91 -22.16 -6.47
N ARG A 72 -11.42 -22.29 -5.23
CA ARG A 72 -12.11 -22.93 -4.10
C ARG A 72 -11.82 -22.13 -2.84
N ARG A 73 -12.76 -22.15 -1.90
CA ARG A 73 -12.59 -21.51 -0.58
C ARG A 73 -11.32 -22.02 0.10
N SER A 74 -10.61 -21.11 0.78
CA SER A 74 -9.39 -21.42 1.51
C SER A 74 -9.54 -20.94 2.95
N ARG A 75 -9.65 -21.89 3.89
CA ARG A 75 -9.75 -21.57 5.33
C ARG A 75 -8.57 -20.73 5.80
N ALA A 76 -7.37 -20.99 5.28
CA ALA A 76 -6.18 -20.19 5.60
C ALA A 76 -6.33 -18.74 5.15
N ALA A 77 -6.84 -18.50 3.94
CA ALA A 77 -7.07 -17.14 3.44
C ALA A 77 -8.21 -16.42 4.18
N GLU A 78 -9.31 -17.12 4.46
CA GLU A 78 -10.44 -16.54 5.21
C GLU A 78 -10.05 -16.21 6.66
N ARG A 79 -9.27 -17.07 7.32
CA ARG A 79 -8.72 -16.80 8.65
C ARG A 79 -7.75 -15.62 8.63
N ALA A 80 -6.82 -15.59 7.68
CA ALA A 80 -5.90 -14.48 7.52
C ALA A 80 -6.63 -13.14 7.27
N ALA A 81 -7.64 -13.14 6.40
CA ALA A 81 -8.50 -11.98 6.17
C ALA A 81 -9.25 -11.54 7.44
N THR A 82 -9.74 -12.48 8.24
CA THR A 82 -10.39 -12.18 9.53
C THR A 82 -9.41 -11.59 10.55
N VAL A 83 -8.18 -12.12 10.62
CA VAL A 83 -7.11 -11.57 11.47
C VAL A 83 -6.74 -10.16 11.04
N ILE A 84 -6.60 -9.91 9.74
CA ILE A 84 -6.37 -8.56 9.19
C ILE A 84 -7.47 -7.59 9.63
N VAL A 85 -8.74 -8.02 9.55
CA VAL A 85 -9.87 -7.20 10.02
C VAL A 85 -9.74 -6.89 11.50
N ALA A 86 -9.48 -7.89 12.35
CA ALA A 86 -9.33 -7.69 13.78
C ALA A 86 -8.19 -6.71 14.13
N MET A 87 -7.02 -6.87 13.51
CA MET A 87 -5.88 -5.97 13.74
C MET A 87 -6.13 -4.56 13.19
N SER A 88 -6.81 -4.43 12.06
CA SER A 88 -7.20 -3.12 11.51
C SER A 88 -8.16 -2.37 12.45
N VAL A 89 -9.06 -3.09 13.13
CA VAL A 89 -9.95 -2.50 14.15
C VAL A 89 -9.15 -2.04 15.35
N VAL A 90 -8.21 -2.84 15.86
CA VAL A 90 -7.33 -2.45 16.98
C VAL A 90 -6.57 -1.17 16.64
N GLU A 91 -5.92 -1.13 15.47
CA GLU A 91 -5.22 0.05 14.95
C GLU A 91 -6.13 1.28 14.96
N MET A 92 -7.34 1.17 14.40
CA MET A 92 -8.25 2.30 14.27
C MET A 92 -8.79 2.78 15.62
N VAL A 93 -9.07 1.85 16.55
CA VAL A 93 -9.49 2.19 17.92
C VAL A 93 -8.41 2.99 18.64
N VAL A 94 -7.14 2.56 18.56
CA VAL A 94 -6.04 3.29 19.19
C VAL A 94 -5.79 4.64 18.51
N ILE A 95 -5.82 4.70 17.17
CA ILE A 95 -5.62 5.95 16.42
C ILE A 95 -6.70 6.98 16.78
N VAL A 96 -7.98 6.61 16.72
CA VAL A 96 -9.08 7.52 17.07
C VAL A 96 -9.02 7.89 18.55
N GLY A 97 -8.79 6.92 19.44
CA GLY A 97 -8.68 7.17 20.88
C GLY A 97 -7.58 8.18 21.22
N GLN A 98 -6.42 8.08 20.59
CA GLN A 98 -5.31 9.01 20.79
C GLN A 98 -5.59 10.40 20.21
N VAL A 99 -6.28 10.47 19.06
CA VAL A 99 -6.78 11.74 18.50
C VAL A 99 -7.76 12.42 19.44
N LEU A 100 -8.70 11.68 20.04
CA LEU A 100 -9.64 12.23 21.02
C LEU A 100 -8.89 12.80 22.24
N ARG A 101 -7.83 12.10 22.69
CA ARG A 101 -6.93 12.54 23.77
C ARG A 101 -5.98 13.68 23.38
N GLY A 102 -5.98 14.13 22.12
CA GLY A 102 -5.13 15.23 21.67
C GLY A 102 -3.64 14.87 21.54
N THR A 103 -3.29 13.60 21.35
CA THR A 103 -1.90 13.14 21.33
C THR A 103 -1.61 12.11 20.23
N THR A 104 -0.33 11.84 19.96
CA THR A 104 0.10 10.92 18.89
C THR A 104 -0.11 9.46 19.28
N SER A 105 -0.48 8.63 18.31
CA SER A 105 -0.65 7.18 18.52
C SER A 105 0.62 6.36 18.28
N HIS A 106 1.43 6.77 17.31
CA HIS A 106 2.70 6.11 17.01
C HIS A 106 3.83 6.90 17.68
N PHE A 107 4.93 6.21 18.01
CA PHE A 107 6.15 6.82 18.55
C PHE A 107 6.02 7.41 19.95
N ASN A 108 4.87 7.22 20.60
CA ASN A 108 4.52 7.96 21.81
C ASN A 108 4.65 7.10 23.07
N GLY A 109 5.78 7.22 23.74
CA GLY A 109 6.06 6.64 25.07
C GLY A 109 6.06 7.67 26.21
N THR A 110 5.46 8.85 26.01
CA THR A 110 5.46 9.96 27.01
C THR A 110 4.77 9.62 28.33
N THR A 111 3.90 8.60 28.35
CA THR A 111 3.25 8.05 29.54
C THR A 111 3.17 6.53 29.42
N THR A 112 2.98 5.82 30.54
CA THR A 112 2.80 4.36 30.53
C THR A 112 1.67 3.92 29.61
N LEU A 113 0.53 4.62 29.64
CA LEU A 113 -0.60 4.32 28.76
C LEU A 113 -0.23 4.50 27.28
N ASN A 114 0.48 5.58 26.94
CA ASN A 114 0.87 5.82 25.55
C ASN A 114 1.86 4.75 25.05
N ALA A 115 2.84 4.39 25.88
CA ALA A 115 3.79 3.33 25.58
C ALA A 115 3.08 1.99 25.32
N VAL A 116 2.20 1.57 26.24
CA VAL A 116 1.41 0.32 26.07
C VAL A 116 0.56 0.36 24.81
N LEU A 117 -0.11 1.49 24.53
CA LEU A 117 -0.91 1.62 23.31
C LEU A 117 -0.04 1.54 22.04
N PHE A 118 1.15 2.16 22.05
CA PHE A 118 2.08 2.07 20.93
C PHE A 118 2.62 0.64 20.74
N ASP A 119 2.95 -0.06 21.82
CA ASP A 119 3.38 -1.47 21.78
C ASP A 119 2.29 -2.38 21.22
N VAL A 120 1.03 -2.18 21.65
CA VAL A 120 -0.13 -2.91 21.12
C VAL A 120 -0.27 -2.71 19.61
N MET A 121 -0.07 -1.49 19.11
CA MET A 121 -0.07 -1.23 17.66
C MET A 121 1.10 -1.94 16.97
N GLY A 122 2.30 -1.93 17.56
CA GLY A 122 3.46 -2.68 17.05
C GLY A 122 3.20 -4.18 16.90
N VAL A 123 2.53 -4.79 17.88
CA VAL A 123 2.09 -6.19 17.80
C VAL A 123 1.00 -6.36 16.73
N ALA A 124 0.00 -5.48 16.71
CA ALA A 124 -1.12 -5.56 15.78
C ALA A 124 -0.66 -5.50 14.31
N ILE A 125 0.24 -4.56 13.96
CA ILE A 125 0.76 -4.44 12.61
C ILE A 125 1.64 -5.63 12.21
N THR A 126 2.39 -6.22 13.15
CA THR A 126 3.20 -7.43 12.91
C THR A 126 2.32 -8.65 12.61
N VAL A 127 1.22 -8.80 13.35
CA VAL A 127 0.23 -9.85 13.12
C VAL A 127 -0.49 -9.62 11.78
N LEU A 128 -0.86 -8.38 11.46
CA LEU A 128 -1.49 -8.01 10.19
C LEU A 128 -0.55 -8.33 9.00
N PHE A 129 0.72 -7.93 9.09
CA PHE A 129 1.75 -8.27 8.10
C PHE A 129 1.85 -9.77 7.88
N THR A 130 1.91 -10.55 8.96
CA THR A 130 1.99 -12.01 8.90
C THR A 130 0.75 -12.61 8.21
N ALA A 131 -0.44 -12.10 8.53
CA ALA A 131 -1.67 -12.54 7.89
C ALA A 131 -1.70 -12.19 6.38
N GLN A 132 -1.22 -11.00 5.99
CA GLN A 132 -1.07 -10.64 4.57
C GLN A 132 -0.03 -11.51 3.86
N PHE A 133 1.06 -11.86 4.52
CA PHE A 133 2.03 -12.82 4.01
C PHE A 133 1.40 -14.20 3.77
N VAL A 134 0.56 -14.68 4.69
CA VAL A 134 -0.22 -15.91 4.49
C VAL A 134 -1.13 -15.80 3.27
N LEU A 135 -1.83 -14.68 3.07
CA LEU A 135 -2.63 -14.44 1.85
C LEU A 135 -1.77 -14.48 0.59
N ALA A 136 -0.60 -13.85 0.60
CA ALA A 136 0.36 -13.88 -0.50
C ALA A 136 0.79 -15.31 -0.84
N VAL A 137 1.15 -16.12 0.17
CA VAL A 137 1.53 -17.52 -0.02
C VAL A 137 0.37 -18.35 -0.58
N VAL A 138 -0.85 -18.17 -0.06
CA VAL A 138 -2.03 -18.89 -0.57
C VAL A 138 -2.30 -18.53 -2.02
N LEU A 139 -2.32 -17.24 -2.39
CA LEU A 139 -2.58 -16.78 -3.76
C LEU A 139 -1.44 -17.10 -4.73
N ALA A 140 -0.20 -17.20 -4.24
CA ALA A 140 0.94 -17.66 -5.03
C ALA A 140 0.80 -19.13 -5.45
N ARG A 141 0.26 -19.98 -4.56
CA ARG A 141 0.14 -21.44 -4.78
C ARG A 141 -1.12 -21.86 -5.54
N ARG A 142 -2.03 -20.94 -5.83
CA ARG A 142 -3.31 -21.25 -6.50
C ARG A 142 -3.28 -20.79 -7.95
N SER A 143 -3.91 -21.58 -8.83
CA SER A 143 -4.19 -21.18 -10.20
C SER A 143 -5.27 -20.10 -10.19
N LEU A 144 -4.94 -18.91 -10.70
CA LEU A 144 -5.87 -17.80 -10.84
C LEU A 144 -6.43 -17.79 -12.27
N PRO A 145 -7.58 -17.12 -12.52
CA PRO A 145 -8.35 -17.28 -13.76
C PRO A 145 -7.58 -17.00 -15.05
N ASP A 146 -6.71 -16.00 -15.05
CA ASP A 146 -5.85 -15.63 -16.18
C ASP A 146 -4.42 -15.33 -15.71
N ARG A 147 -3.44 -15.45 -16.62
CA ARG A 147 -2.02 -15.30 -16.29
C ARG A 147 -1.65 -13.87 -15.90
N ALA A 148 -2.22 -12.87 -16.57
CA ALA A 148 -1.90 -11.47 -16.34
C ALA A 148 -2.42 -11.00 -14.97
N GLY A 149 -3.69 -11.25 -14.68
CA GLY A 149 -4.30 -11.04 -13.36
C GLY A 149 -3.59 -11.86 -12.28
N GLY A 150 -3.21 -13.10 -12.59
CA GLY A 150 -2.45 -13.94 -11.67
C GLY A 150 -1.10 -13.36 -11.26
N TYR A 151 -0.32 -12.83 -12.21
CA TYR A 151 0.93 -12.11 -11.89
C TYR A 151 0.67 -10.80 -11.16
N ALA A 152 -0.35 -10.04 -11.57
CA ALA A 152 -0.68 -8.77 -10.94
C ALA A 152 -1.04 -8.90 -9.46
N VAL A 153 -1.84 -9.91 -9.09
CA VAL A 153 -2.17 -10.20 -7.69
C VAL A 153 -0.93 -10.59 -6.89
N ARG A 154 -0.11 -11.51 -7.44
CA ARG A 154 1.08 -12.01 -6.74
C ARG A 154 2.14 -10.93 -6.54
N LEU A 155 2.44 -10.16 -7.59
CA LEU A 155 3.37 -9.04 -7.52
C LEU A 155 2.81 -7.91 -6.65
N GLY A 156 1.51 -7.62 -6.74
CA GLY A 156 0.84 -6.63 -5.89
C GLY A 156 0.99 -6.96 -4.41
N LEU A 157 0.74 -8.21 -4.04
CA LEU A 157 0.96 -8.70 -2.68
C LEU A 157 2.44 -8.65 -2.27
N ALA A 158 3.35 -9.14 -3.11
CA ALA A 158 4.78 -9.16 -2.80
C ALA A 158 5.36 -7.75 -2.62
N VAL A 159 5.05 -6.81 -3.52
CA VAL A 159 5.54 -5.42 -3.43
C VAL A 159 4.83 -4.65 -2.31
N SER A 160 3.56 -4.95 -2.03
CA SER A 160 2.89 -4.38 -0.84
C SER A 160 3.55 -4.80 0.46
N LEU A 161 3.99 -6.06 0.59
CA LEU A 161 4.76 -6.52 1.74
C LEU A 161 6.10 -5.78 1.83
N LEU A 162 6.78 -5.56 0.71
CA LEU A 162 7.99 -4.72 0.66
C LEU A 162 7.70 -3.29 1.16
N GLY A 163 6.59 -2.68 0.72
CA GLY A 163 6.13 -1.38 1.20
C GLY A 163 5.86 -1.37 2.72
N MET A 164 5.23 -2.42 3.24
CA MET A 164 5.02 -2.57 4.69
C MET A 164 6.33 -2.67 5.46
N LEU A 165 7.35 -3.35 4.91
CA LEU A 165 8.67 -3.44 5.53
C LEU A 165 9.36 -2.07 5.67
N VAL A 166 8.97 -1.05 4.89
CA VAL A 166 9.46 0.34 5.05
C VAL A 166 9.04 0.96 6.39
N ALA A 167 8.06 0.39 7.11
CA ALA A 167 7.71 0.86 8.44
C ALA A 167 8.80 0.57 9.49
N PHE A 168 9.60 -0.49 9.33
CA PHE A 168 10.67 -0.85 10.27
C PHE A 168 11.72 0.26 10.45
N PRO A 169 12.32 0.83 9.38
CA PRO A 169 13.26 1.92 9.55
C PRO A 169 12.63 3.15 10.20
N MET A 170 11.32 3.38 10.12
CA MET A 170 10.66 4.49 10.82
C MET A 170 10.73 4.34 12.34
N VAL A 171 10.51 3.12 12.85
CA VAL A 171 10.57 2.81 14.29
C VAL A 171 12.02 2.82 14.79
N ALA A 172 12.97 2.42 13.95
CA ALA A 172 14.39 2.37 14.30
C ALA A 172 15.06 3.77 14.36
N GLN A 173 14.38 4.84 13.92
CA GLN A 173 14.96 6.18 13.93
C GLN A 173 15.07 6.72 15.36
N SER A 174 16.14 7.46 15.61
CA SER A 174 16.35 8.24 16.84
C SER A 174 16.63 9.69 16.47
N PRO A 175 15.60 10.44 16.04
CA PRO A 175 15.77 11.84 15.64
C PRO A 175 16.30 12.68 16.81
N ALA A 176 17.41 13.37 16.57
CA ALA A 176 18.00 14.27 17.56
C ALA A 176 17.01 15.39 17.90
N GLY A 177 16.87 15.69 19.20
CA GLY A 177 15.96 16.73 19.68
C GLY A 177 14.49 16.31 19.76
N ALA A 178 14.16 15.03 19.56
CA ALA A 178 12.82 14.54 19.87
C ALA A 178 12.47 14.74 21.35
N PRO A 179 11.22 15.10 21.67
CA PRO A 179 10.77 15.21 23.06
C PRO A 179 11.00 13.91 23.83
N ALA A 180 11.26 14.02 25.14
CA ALA A 180 11.42 12.86 26.01
C ALA A 180 10.20 11.93 25.91
N GLY A 181 10.48 10.63 25.72
CA GLY A 181 9.44 9.62 25.51
C GLY A 181 8.91 9.52 24.07
N ILE A 182 9.45 10.28 23.10
CA ILE A 182 9.16 10.07 21.68
C ILE A 182 10.29 9.24 21.02
N SER A 183 9.95 8.17 20.32
CA SER A 183 10.90 7.27 19.65
C SER A 183 10.48 6.98 18.21
N GLY A 184 11.41 6.93 17.25
CA GLY A 184 11.06 6.79 15.83
C GLY A 184 10.67 8.11 15.15
N ALA A 185 10.59 8.08 13.83
CA ALA A 185 10.16 9.20 13.00
C ALA A 185 9.78 8.73 11.59
N HIS A 186 8.94 9.51 10.93
CA HIS A 186 8.69 9.35 9.49
C HIS A 186 9.76 10.07 8.65
N SER A 187 10.17 11.24 9.13
CA SER A 187 11.09 12.14 8.45
C SER A 187 12.56 11.80 8.74
N VAL A 188 13.42 11.87 7.73
CA VAL A 188 14.84 11.52 7.80
C VAL A 188 15.69 12.75 7.56
N GLY A 189 16.68 12.99 8.43
CA GLY A 189 17.57 14.16 8.34
C GLY A 189 16.95 15.48 8.78
N VAL A 190 15.67 15.49 9.16
CA VAL A 190 14.93 16.66 9.67
C VAL A 190 13.96 16.25 10.78
N PRO A 191 13.53 17.18 11.67
CA PRO A 191 12.52 16.89 12.68
C PRO A 191 11.18 16.42 12.08
N ASP A 192 10.54 15.46 12.74
CA ASP A 192 9.21 14.99 12.32
C ASP A 192 8.11 16.03 12.62
N GLY A 193 7.10 16.12 11.77
CA GLY A 193 6.03 17.12 11.89
C GLY A 193 6.38 18.53 11.40
N GLY A 194 7.53 18.69 10.72
CA GLY A 194 7.90 19.93 10.01
C GLY A 194 7.08 20.18 8.72
N PRO A 195 7.51 21.13 7.87
CA PRO A 195 6.80 21.47 6.63
C PRO A 195 6.61 20.26 5.71
N GLY A 196 5.35 19.97 5.38
CA GLY A 196 4.98 18.81 4.58
C GLY A 196 4.01 19.13 3.46
N LEU A 197 3.92 18.21 2.48
CA LEU A 197 2.95 18.31 1.40
C LEU A 197 1.52 18.41 1.94
N PRO A 198 0.65 19.26 1.36
CA PRO A 198 -0.74 19.32 1.74
C PRO A 198 -1.40 17.94 1.67
N LEU A 199 -2.27 17.66 2.63
CA LEU A 199 -2.95 16.37 2.83
C LEU A 199 -2.01 15.21 3.15
N LEU A 200 -0.93 14.96 2.43
CA LEU A 200 -0.05 13.80 2.63
C LEU A 200 0.83 13.95 3.88
N GLY A 201 1.30 15.16 4.13
CA GLY A 201 2.20 15.51 5.23
C GLY A 201 3.64 15.08 4.98
N TRP A 202 4.00 14.60 3.78
CA TRP A 202 5.37 14.17 3.47
C TRP A 202 6.34 15.33 3.51
N SER A 203 7.50 15.14 4.16
CA SER A 203 8.50 16.20 4.34
C SER A 203 8.93 16.84 3.02
N THR A 204 8.88 18.18 2.99
CA THR A 204 9.32 19.01 1.86
C THR A 204 10.77 19.51 2.02
N THR A 205 11.37 19.29 3.19
CA THR A 205 12.70 19.80 3.53
C THR A 205 13.72 18.69 3.80
N GLY A 206 13.28 17.45 3.99
CA GLY A 206 14.14 16.28 4.18
C GLY A 206 13.47 14.99 3.70
N GLY A 207 14.10 13.86 3.98
CA GLY A 207 13.58 12.55 3.58
C GLY A 207 12.29 12.20 4.30
N ASP A 208 11.44 11.38 3.68
CA ASP A 208 10.23 10.87 4.33
C ASP A 208 9.93 9.42 3.91
N LEU A 209 10.06 8.51 4.86
CA LEU A 209 9.87 7.08 4.61
C LEU A 209 8.42 6.74 4.26
N ARG A 210 7.45 7.62 4.58
CA ARG A 210 6.05 7.39 4.21
C ARG A 210 5.85 7.36 2.70
N VAL A 211 6.72 8.00 1.91
CA VAL A 211 6.65 7.96 0.44
C VAL A 211 6.84 6.53 -0.05
N GLY A 212 7.95 5.88 0.34
CA GLY A 212 8.24 4.50 -0.05
C GLY A 212 7.26 3.49 0.52
N HIS A 213 6.85 3.70 1.77
CA HIS A 213 5.80 2.90 2.40
C HIS A 213 4.47 2.98 1.63
N PHE A 214 4.01 4.21 1.33
CA PHE A 214 2.78 4.46 0.58
C PHE A 214 2.83 3.86 -0.82
N VAL A 215 3.87 4.19 -1.59
CA VAL A 215 4.05 3.67 -2.95
C VAL A 215 4.05 2.15 -2.90
N GLY A 216 4.91 1.52 -2.08
CA GLY A 216 5.00 0.06 -2.00
C GLY A 216 3.68 -0.61 -1.65
N MET A 217 2.99 -0.15 -0.60
CA MET A 217 1.69 -0.71 -0.20
C MET A 217 0.64 -0.62 -1.31
N HIS A 218 0.64 0.47 -2.08
CA HIS A 218 -0.32 0.68 -3.16
C HIS A 218 -0.07 -0.18 -4.41
N ALA A 219 1.02 -0.95 -4.47
CA ALA A 219 1.19 -2.01 -5.46
C ALA A 219 0.02 -3.00 -5.45
N LEU A 220 -0.59 -3.20 -4.27
CA LEU A 220 -1.73 -4.10 -4.08
C LEU A 220 -2.94 -3.69 -4.95
N GLN A 221 -3.12 -2.39 -5.21
CA GLN A 221 -4.15 -1.89 -6.13
C GLN A 221 -3.60 -1.63 -7.52
N ALA A 222 -2.43 -0.99 -7.62
CA ALA A 222 -1.87 -0.51 -8.88
C ALA A 222 -1.62 -1.65 -9.89
N LEU A 223 -1.10 -2.80 -9.45
CA LEU A 223 -0.78 -3.90 -10.36
C LEU A 223 -2.03 -4.64 -10.86
N PRO A 224 -3.04 -4.95 -10.02
CA PRO A 224 -4.33 -5.40 -10.51
C PRO A 224 -4.99 -4.42 -11.48
N LEU A 225 -4.95 -3.11 -11.18
CA LEU A 225 -5.48 -2.10 -12.09
C LEU A 225 -4.73 -2.10 -13.43
N LEU A 226 -3.41 -2.23 -13.43
CA LEU A 226 -2.63 -2.37 -14.66
C LEU A 226 -3.12 -3.56 -15.50
N ALA A 227 -3.30 -4.74 -14.90
CA ALA A 227 -3.81 -5.91 -15.62
C ALA A 227 -5.22 -5.69 -16.19
N ILE A 228 -6.13 -5.09 -15.40
CA ILE A 228 -7.49 -4.77 -15.83
C ILE A 228 -7.48 -3.78 -16.99
N LEU A 229 -6.66 -2.73 -16.93
CA LEU A 229 -6.56 -1.72 -17.99
C LEU A 229 -5.94 -2.30 -19.27
N LEU A 230 -4.92 -3.16 -19.15
CA LEU A 230 -4.33 -3.87 -20.28
C LEU A 230 -5.37 -4.76 -20.98
N ASP A 231 -6.18 -5.50 -20.23
CA ASP A 231 -7.24 -6.33 -20.79
C ASP A 231 -8.37 -5.47 -21.40
N ARG A 232 -8.83 -4.46 -20.67
CA ARG A 232 -9.95 -3.59 -21.08
C ARG A 232 -9.70 -2.81 -22.37
N PHE A 233 -8.49 -2.30 -22.56
CA PHE A 233 -8.16 -1.44 -23.70
C PHE A 233 -7.37 -2.14 -24.79
N PHE A 234 -6.65 -3.21 -24.45
CA PHE A 234 -5.77 -3.89 -25.39
C PHE A 234 -6.02 -5.39 -25.47
N GLY A 235 -7.04 -5.96 -24.81
CA GLY A 235 -7.33 -7.39 -24.80
C GLY A 235 -7.63 -7.98 -26.18
N ALA A 236 -8.25 -7.20 -27.08
CA ALA A 236 -8.48 -7.59 -28.47
C ALA A 236 -7.22 -7.52 -29.35
N ARG A 237 -6.20 -6.75 -28.92
CA ARG A 237 -4.97 -6.53 -29.69
C ARG A 237 -3.83 -7.39 -29.17
N LEU A 238 -3.62 -7.46 -27.87
CA LEU A 238 -2.51 -8.16 -27.23
C LEU A 238 -2.97 -9.55 -26.80
N ASP A 239 -2.18 -10.59 -27.07
CA ASP A 239 -2.45 -11.92 -26.52
C ASP A 239 -2.21 -11.96 -24.99
N GLU A 240 -2.74 -12.99 -24.33
CA GLU A 240 -2.64 -13.15 -22.88
C GLU A 240 -1.18 -13.15 -22.39
N LEU A 241 -0.29 -13.80 -23.14
CA LEU A 241 1.13 -13.88 -22.80
C LEU A 241 1.82 -12.51 -22.84
N THR A 242 1.51 -11.68 -23.84
CA THR A 242 2.02 -10.30 -23.93
C THR A 242 1.52 -9.46 -22.76
N ARG A 243 0.22 -9.53 -22.44
CA ARG A 243 -0.35 -8.81 -21.27
C ARG A 243 0.33 -9.26 -19.98
N ALA A 244 0.53 -10.56 -19.79
CA ALA A 244 1.21 -11.10 -18.62
C ALA A 244 2.68 -10.62 -18.51
N ARG A 245 3.41 -10.53 -19.62
CA ARG A 245 4.77 -9.98 -19.65
C ARG A 245 4.81 -8.49 -19.32
N LEU A 246 3.84 -7.71 -19.81
CA LEU A 246 3.73 -6.29 -19.47
C LEU A 246 3.44 -6.08 -17.98
N VAL A 247 2.61 -6.93 -17.37
CA VAL A 247 2.40 -6.93 -15.92
C VAL A 247 3.69 -7.25 -15.16
N LEU A 248 4.51 -8.20 -15.62
CA LEU A 248 5.81 -8.49 -15.01
C LEU A 248 6.76 -7.30 -15.09
N VAL A 249 6.84 -6.63 -16.25
CA VAL A 249 7.64 -5.40 -16.43
C VAL A 249 7.14 -4.31 -15.49
N GLY A 250 5.82 -4.08 -15.45
CA GLY A 250 5.21 -3.08 -14.56
C GLY A 250 5.46 -3.39 -13.08
N GLY A 251 5.34 -4.64 -12.66
CA GLY A 251 5.62 -5.05 -11.29
C GLY A 251 7.08 -4.88 -10.88
N ALA A 252 8.02 -5.23 -11.76
CA ALA A 252 9.44 -5.00 -11.52
C ALA A 252 9.76 -3.49 -11.42
N ALA A 253 9.20 -2.69 -12.33
CA ALA A 253 9.37 -1.24 -12.31
C ALA A 253 8.78 -0.61 -11.03
N TYR A 254 7.61 -1.09 -10.57
CA TYR A 254 6.95 -0.61 -9.37
C TYR A 254 7.73 -0.97 -8.08
N ALA A 255 8.29 -2.19 -8.03
CA ALA A 255 9.18 -2.60 -6.95
C ALA A 255 10.45 -1.74 -6.90
N ALA A 256 11.09 -1.51 -8.06
CA ALA A 256 12.27 -0.66 -8.17
C ALA A 256 11.95 0.80 -7.79
N LEU A 257 10.80 1.34 -8.20
CA LEU A 257 10.34 2.66 -7.78
C LEU A 257 10.19 2.74 -6.26
N THR A 258 9.59 1.72 -5.63
CA THR A 258 9.42 1.64 -4.17
C THR A 258 10.77 1.69 -3.45
N LEU A 259 11.76 0.93 -3.93
CA LEU A 259 13.12 0.94 -3.38
C LEU A 259 13.82 2.27 -3.63
N LEU A 260 13.66 2.85 -4.81
CA LEU A 260 14.28 4.12 -5.19
C LEU A 260 13.82 5.26 -4.28
N VAL A 261 12.51 5.43 -4.11
CA VAL A 261 11.98 6.51 -3.26
C VAL A 261 12.24 6.27 -1.77
N THR A 262 12.29 5.00 -1.34
CA THR A 262 12.75 4.65 0.02
C THR A 262 14.22 5.02 0.21
N GLY A 263 15.09 4.69 -0.75
CA GLY A 263 16.52 5.01 -0.72
C GLY A 263 16.81 6.51 -0.83
N GLN A 264 15.99 7.27 -1.56
CA GLN A 264 16.01 8.73 -1.54
C GLN A 264 15.68 9.26 -0.14
N ALA A 265 14.59 8.79 0.47
CA ALA A 265 14.20 9.20 1.81
C ALA A 265 15.27 8.86 2.86
N LEU A 266 15.87 7.66 2.81
CA LEU A 266 16.94 7.26 3.73
C LEU A 266 18.21 8.11 3.62
N ARG A 267 18.44 8.77 2.47
CA ARG A 267 19.52 9.75 2.29
C ARG A 267 19.14 11.16 2.78
N GLY A 268 18.00 11.32 3.44
CA GLY A 268 17.53 12.60 3.96
C GLY A 268 17.04 13.58 2.88
N GLN A 269 16.74 13.09 1.67
CA GLN A 269 16.34 13.95 0.55
C GLN A 269 14.83 14.06 0.45
N SER A 270 14.33 15.30 0.35
CA SER A 270 12.92 15.53 0.03
C SER A 270 12.56 14.94 -1.31
N LEU A 271 11.34 14.41 -1.42
CA LEU A 271 10.75 13.96 -2.68
C LEU A 271 10.83 15.04 -3.77
N LEU A 272 10.72 16.31 -3.39
CA LEU A 272 10.68 17.46 -4.30
C LEU A 272 12.07 17.95 -4.73
N ALA A 273 13.13 17.52 -4.05
CA ALA A 273 14.51 17.95 -4.32
C ALA A 273 15.44 16.72 -4.42
N PRO A 274 15.23 15.83 -5.41
CA PRO A 274 16.09 14.67 -5.62
C PRO A 274 17.50 15.09 -6.08
N ASP A 275 18.53 14.38 -5.59
CA ASP A 275 19.89 14.56 -6.07
C ASP A 275 20.14 13.92 -7.46
N ALA A 276 21.32 14.18 -8.02
CA ALA A 276 21.73 13.62 -9.31
C ALA A 276 21.72 12.09 -9.35
N ILE A 277 22.05 11.41 -8.23
CA ILE A 277 22.00 9.95 -8.12
C ILE A 277 20.56 9.45 -8.27
N THR A 278 19.62 10.07 -7.57
CA THR A 278 18.18 9.74 -7.63
C THR A 278 17.63 9.99 -9.01
N LEU A 279 17.91 11.15 -9.60
CA LEU A 279 17.47 11.50 -10.95
C LEU A 279 18.03 10.55 -12.01
N THR A 280 19.31 10.19 -11.89
CA THR A 280 19.95 9.22 -12.80
C THR A 280 19.31 7.84 -12.66
N ALA A 281 19.13 7.35 -11.43
CA ALA A 281 18.48 6.07 -11.18
C ALA A 281 17.03 6.05 -11.67
N ALA A 282 16.27 7.14 -11.50
CA ALA A 282 14.93 7.29 -12.05
C ALA A 282 14.95 7.27 -13.59
N GLY A 283 15.88 7.99 -14.22
CA GLY A 283 16.05 7.99 -15.68
C GLY A 283 16.38 6.60 -16.23
N VAL A 284 17.30 5.89 -15.59
CA VAL A 284 17.64 4.49 -15.92
C VAL A 284 16.42 3.58 -15.75
N LEU A 285 15.67 3.72 -14.66
CA LEU A 285 14.46 2.94 -14.41
C LEU A 285 13.41 3.15 -15.51
N VAL A 286 13.17 4.41 -15.91
CA VAL A 286 12.24 4.75 -16.99
C VAL A 286 12.72 4.18 -18.33
N ALA A 287 13.98 4.39 -18.69
CA ALA A 287 14.56 3.89 -19.93
C ALA A 287 14.52 2.35 -20.01
N ALA A 288 14.89 1.65 -18.93
CA ALA A 288 14.85 0.20 -18.86
C ALA A 288 13.41 -0.33 -18.96
N THR A 289 12.45 0.32 -18.30
CA THR A 289 11.03 -0.05 -18.37
C THR A 289 10.47 0.13 -19.79
N ALA A 290 10.81 1.24 -20.44
CA ALA A 290 10.41 1.52 -21.82
C ALA A 290 11.04 0.50 -22.80
N ALA A 291 12.34 0.22 -22.67
CA ALA A 291 13.03 -0.77 -23.48
C ALA A 291 12.44 -2.18 -23.30
N ALA A 292 12.20 -2.61 -22.05
CA ALA A 292 11.58 -3.90 -21.76
C ALA A 292 10.16 -4.00 -22.34
N THR A 293 9.36 -2.92 -22.22
CA THR A 293 8.03 -2.83 -22.84
C THR A 293 8.10 -2.95 -24.35
N ALA A 294 8.99 -2.19 -25.00
CA ALA A 294 9.18 -2.24 -26.46
C ALA A 294 9.62 -3.63 -26.93
N LEU A 295 10.52 -4.29 -26.21
CA LEU A 295 10.96 -5.67 -26.50
C LEU A 295 9.80 -6.68 -26.38
N VAL A 296 8.94 -6.53 -25.36
CA VAL A 296 7.75 -7.38 -25.19
C VAL A 296 6.80 -7.20 -26.38
N LEU A 297 6.56 -5.96 -26.82
CA LEU A 297 5.68 -5.65 -27.94
C LEU A 297 6.28 -6.07 -29.30
N ALA A 298 7.59 -5.92 -29.51
CA ALA A 298 8.26 -6.29 -30.76
C ALA A 298 8.37 -7.82 -30.96
N ARG A 299 8.38 -8.62 -29.88
CA ARG A 299 8.35 -10.08 -29.98
C ARG A 299 7.01 -10.61 -30.51
N ARG A 300 5.92 -9.83 -30.40
CA ARG A 300 4.59 -10.17 -30.94
C ARG A 300 4.54 -10.05 -32.46
N THR A 301 5.06 -8.96 -33.02
CA THR A 301 5.04 -8.72 -34.48
C THR A 301 5.81 -9.80 -35.22
N ARG A 302 6.92 -10.31 -34.67
CA ARG A 302 7.66 -11.42 -35.28
C ARG A 302 6.90 -12.74 -35.29
N ARG A 303 6.08 -13.05 -34.28
CA ARG A 303 5.29 -14.29 -34.23
C ARG A 303 4.10 -14.31 -35.18
N THR A 304 3.56 -13.14 -35.51
CA THR A 304 2.45 -13.02 -36.48
C THR A 304 2.94 -13.04 -37.94
N GLY A 305 4.21 -12.74 -38.19
CA GLY A 305 4.84 -12.85 -39.52
C GLY A 305 5.33 -14.24 -39.91
N VAL A 306 5.35 -15.22 -38.98
CA VAL A 306 5.70 -16.62 -39.27
C VAL A 306 4.40 -17.42 -39.42
N VAL A 307 3.64 -17.12 -40.46
CA VAL A 307 2.68 -18.08 -41.04
C VAL A 307 3.36 -18.58 -42.31
N LEU A 308 4.01 -19.75 -42.19
CA LEU A 308 4.51 -20.47 -43.35
C LEU A 308 3.31 -20.88 -44.20
N VAL A 309 3.21 -20.31 -45.39
CA VAL A 309 2.40 -20.86 -46.47
C VAL A 309 3.06 -22.18 -46.85
N GLY A 310 2.40 -23.28 -46.51
CA GLY A 310 2.71 -24.64 -46.92
C GLY A 310 1.41 -25.35 -47.22
#